data_AF-A0A2K9AB75-F1
#
_entry.id   AF-A0A2K9AB75-F1
#
_cell.length_a   1.000
_cell.length_b   1.000
_cell.length_c   1.000
_cell.angle_alpha   90.00
_cell.angle_beta   90.00
_cell.angle_gamma   90.00
#
_symmetry.space_group_name_H-M   'P 1'
#
loop_
_entity.id
_entity.type
_entity.pdbx_description
1 polymer ?
#
loop_
_entity_poly.entity_id
_entity_poly.type
_entity_poly.pdbx_seq_one_letter_code
_entity_poly.pdbx_strand_id
1 'polypeptide(L)'
;MKVWQKSLISTIVLSVFLLLAMGSEPYHTDTTDMRIVPIQQGTVAEGIRIVAEDGSFELKGGERFTSPFQNNIWTGYCRRFSNNTLLTQAQDALSCGAKKVRIYIGDRQTPLYGVLMLNSSVGSAYGAASRSYLIRLEDDKIRHAQAGNTSVSYELVKYKRTGYWDDGRRTSSEATQYTWVLWYSSYPF
;
A
#
# COMPACT_ATOMS: atom_id res chain seq x y z
N MET A 1 -26.75 -0.63 -66.61
CA MET A 1 -27.04 0.11 -65.36
C MET A 1 -27.45 -0.76 -64.14
N LYS A 2 -27.33 -2.10 -64.14
CA LYS A 2 -27.82 -2.94 -63.01
C LYS A 2 -26.74 -3.55 -62.10
N VAL A 3 -25.44 -3.42 -62.42
CA VAL A 3 -24.34 -4.06 -61.67
C VAL A 3 -23.79 -3.14 -60.56
N TRP A 4 -23.76 -1.83 -60.79
CA TRP A 4 -23.25 -0.85 -59.82
C TRP A 4 -24.15 -0.64 -58.60
N GLN A 5 -25.48 -0.75 -58.74
CA GLN A 5 -26.41 -0.67 -57.61
C GLN A 5 -26.31 -1.87 -56.65
N LYS A 6 -25.96 -3.06 -57.15
CA LYS A 6 -25.81 -4.26 -56.29
C LYS A 6 -24.52 -4.23 -55.47
N SER A 7 -23.46 -3.62 -55.98
CA SER A 7 -22.18 -3.51 -55.27
C SER A 7 -22.26 -2.53 -54.08
N LEU A 8 -22.92 -1.39 -54.27
CA LEU A 8 -23.09 -0.34 -53.26
C LEU A 8 -23.96 -0.77 -52.06
N ILE A 9 -25.00 -1.58 -52.31
CA ILE A 9 -25.86 -2.11 -51.23
C ILE A 9 -25.11 -3.13 -50.37
N SER A 10 -24.23 -3.94 -50.98
CA SER A 10 -23.45 -4.95 -50.26
C SER A 10 -22.43 -4.32 -49.30
N THR A 11 -21.81 -3.19 -49.67
CA THR A 11 -20.81 -2.51 -48.82
C THR A 11 -21.44 -1.80 -47.63
N ILE A 12 -22.65 -1.23 -47.79
CA ILE A 12 -23.40 -0.56 -46.71
C ILE A 12 -23.91 -1.59 -45.69
N VAL A 13 -24.41 -2.74 -46.14
CA VAL A 13 -24.88 -3.79 -45.24
C VAL A 13 -23.71 -4.37 -44.43
N LEU A 14 -22.54 -4.60 -45.04
CA LEU A 14 -21.37 -5.12 -44.33
C LEU A 14 -20.86 -4.15 -43.23
N SER A 15 -20.92 -2.85 -43.48
CA SER A 15 -20.47 -1.83 -42.52
C SER A 15 -21.46 -1.60 -41.37
N VAL A 16 -22.77 -1.78 -41.61
CA VAL A 16 -23.79 -1.82 -40.53
C VAL A 16 -23.62 -3.07 -39.65
N PHE A 17 -23.32 -4.23 -40.23
CA PHE A 17 -23.03 -5.44 -39.45
C PHE A 17 -21.73 -5.34 -38.64
N LEU A 18 -20.69 -4.67 -39.16
CA LEU A 18 -19.46 -4.43 -38.42
C LEU A 18 -19.66 -3.45 -37.25
N LEU A 19 -20.52 -2.43 -37.41
CA LEU A 19 -20.88 -1.51 -36.33
C LEU A 19 -21.76 -2.17 -35.26
N LEU A 20 -22.61 -3.13 -35.63
CA LEU A 20 -23.42 -3.93 -34.70
C LEU A 20 -22.64 -5.06 -34.03
N ALA A 21 -21.51 -5.48 -34.60
CA ALA A 21 -20.59 -6.45 -34.01
C ALA A 21 -19.63 -5.81 -32.98
N MET A 22 -19.60 -4.48 -32.86
CA MET A 22 -19.00 -3.80 -31.70
C MET A 22 -19.96 -3.94 -30.51
N GLY A 23 -20.10 -5.17 -30.00
CA GLY A 23 -20.71 -5.39 -28.70
C GLY A 23 -19.98 -4.55 -27.65
N SER A 24 -20.74 -3.92 -26.76
CA SER A 24 -20.14 -3.22 -25.61
C SER A 24 -19.23 -4.19 -24.87
N GLU A 25 -18.00 -3.76 -24.58
CA GLU A 25 -17.15 -4.53 -23.67
C GLU A 25 -17.92 -4.78 -22.36
N PRO A 26 -17.90 -6.02 -21.83
CA PRO A 26 -18.56 -6.32 -20.56
C PRO A 26 -18.14 -5.32 -19.50
N TYR A 27 -19.07 -4.79 -18.72
CA TYR A 27 -18.74 -3.83 -17.67
C TYR A 27 -18.25 -4.56 -16.42
N HIS A 28 -17.08 -4.19 -15.90
CA HIS A 28 -16.53 -4.72 -14.64
C HIS A 28 -16.92 -3.84 -13.46
N THR A 29 -17.48 -4.45 -12.42
CA THR A 29 -17.76 -3.79 -11.14
C THR A 29 -16.83 -4.36 -10.06
N ASP A 30 -16.05 -3.48 -9.40
CA ASP A 30 -15.25 -3.84 -8.23
C ASP A 30 -16.15 -3.99 -7.00
N THR A 31 -16.09 -5.15 -6.36
CA THR A 31 -16.87 -5.50 -5.15
C THR A 31 -15.97 -5.80 -3.96
N THR A 32 -14.72 -5.36 -4.00
CA THR A 32 -13.75 -5.57 -2.93
C THR A 32 -14.25 -4.90 -1.63
N ASP A 33 -14.21 -5.62 -0.51
CA ASP A 33 -14.51 -5.02 0.80
C ASP A 33 -13.34 -4.10 1.20
N MET A 34 -13.51 -2.81 0.88
CA MET A 34 -12.57 -1.72 1.16
C MET A 34 -12.91 -0.96 2.44
N ARG A 35 -13.83 -1.47 3.27
CA ARG A 35 -14.14 -0.84 4.56
C ARG A 35 -12.88 -0.83 5.42
N ILE A 36 -12.52 0.35 5.90
CA ILE A 36 -11.32 0.53 6.72
C ILE A 36 -11.50 -0.16 8.07
N VAL A 37 -10.50 -0.96 8.45
CA VAL A 37 -10.46 -1.69 9.72
C VAL A 37 -9.19 -1.28 10.47
N PRO A 38 -9.30 -0.70 11.68
CA PRO A 38 -8.12 -0.29 12.42
C PRO A 38 -7.33 -1.50 12.94
N ILE A 39 -6.02 -1.47 12.76
CA ILE A 39 -5.08 -2.39 13.43
C ILE A 39 -4.72 -1.77 14.78
N GLN A 40 -5.25 -2.30 15.87
CA GLN A 40 -5.18 -1.63 17.18
C GLN A 40 -3.85 -1.84 17.91
N GLN A 41 -3.10 -2.88 17.56
CA GLN A 41 -1.95 -3.31 18.36
C GLN A 41 -0.76 -3.69 17.49
N GLY A 42 0.42 -3.67 18.10
CA GLY A 42 1.64 -4.13 17.47
C GLY A 42 2.75 -4.38 18.48
N THR A 43 3.87 -4.87 17.97
CA THR A 43 5.10 -5.05 18.74
C THR A 43 6.29 -4.61 17.89
N VAL A 44 7.27 -3.98 18.53
CA VAL A 44 8.58 -3.70 17.93
C VAL A 44 9.53 -4.82 18.35
N ALA A 45 10.39 -5.28 17.45
CA ALA A 45 11.41 -6.28 17.78
C ALA A 45 12.30 -5.82 18.94
N GLU A 46 12.80 -6.77 19.74
CA GLU A 46 13.69 -6.48 20.86
C GLU A 46 14.94 -5.72 20.41
N GLY A 47 15.49 -4.90 21.33
CA GLY A 47 16.66 -4.07 21.04
C GLY A 47 16.37 -2.86 20.14
N ILE A 48 15.12 -2.59 19.79
CA ILE A 48 14.73 -1.40 19.01
C ILE A 48 13.77 -0.54 19.84
N ARG A 49 14.01 0.76 19.87
CA ARG A 49 13.14 1.74 20.51
C ARG A 49 12.86 2.89 19.55
N ILE A 50 11.59 3.19 19.31
CA ILE A 50 11.15 4.21 18.33
C ILE A 50 10.43 5.31 19.09
N VAL A 51 10.94 6.54 19.01
CA VAL A 51 10.38 7.70 19.72
C VAL A 51 9.94 8.72 18.69
N ALA A 52 8.71 9.22 18.80
CA ALA A 52 8.24 10.30 17.94
C ALA A 52 9.07 11.58 18.16
N GLU A 53 9.45 12.27 17.10
CA GLU A 53 10.21 13.53 17.22
C GLU A 53 9.40 14.63 17.93
N ASP A 54 8.08 14.59 17.79
CA ASP A 54 7.14 15.49 18.47
C ASP A 54 6.82 15.05 19.91
N GLY A 55 7.39 13.94 20.39
CA GLY A 55 7.16 13.39 21.73
C GLY A 55 5.79 12.74 21.93
N SER A 56 4.97 12.57 20.88
CA SER A 56 3.61 12.06 21.00
C SER A 56 3.50 10.58 21.36
N PHE A 57 4.54 9.77 21.10
CA PHE A 57 4.58 8.36 21.46
C PHE A 57 6.00 7.82 21.59
N GLU A 58 6.12 6.71 22.30
CA GLU A 58 7.31 5.85 22.35
C GLU A 58 6.89 4.39 22.17
N LEU A 59 7.58 3.66 21.30
CA LEU A 59 7.43 2.23 21.08
C LEU A 59 8.69 1.52 21.59
N LYS A 60 8.54 0.63 22.56
CA LYS A 60 9.64 -0.12 23.17
C LYS A 60 9.71 -1.53 22.61
N GLY A 61 10.92 -1.98 22.28
CA GLY A 61 11.16 -3.33 21.77
C GLY A 61 10.74 -4.41 22.76
N GLY A 62 10.11 -5.46 22.27
CA GLY A 62 9.56 -6.55 23.08
C GLY A 62 8.21 -6.23 23.75
N GLU A 63 7.83 -4.96 23.84
CA GLU A 63 6.56 -4.55 24.44
C GLU A 63 5.45 -4.44 23.39
N ARG A 64 4.23 -4.82 23.80
CA ARG A 64 3.03 -4.62 22.98
C ARG A 64 2.56 -3.18 23.12
N PHE A 65 2.34 -2.51 22.00
CA PHE A 65 1.82 -1.14 21.95
C PHE A 65 0.39 -1.10 21.40
N THR A 66 -0.34 -0.07 21.78
CA THR A 66 -1.58 0.35 21.09
C THR A 66 -1.18 1.34 20.00
N SER A 67 -1.74 1.19 18.80
CA SER A 67 -1.38 2.00 17.63
C SER A 67 -1.54 3.49 17.92
N PRO A 68 -0.44 4.27 17.96
CA PRO A 68 -0.49 5.68 18.38
C PRO A 68 -1.12 6.60 17.32
N PHE A 69 -1.09 6.18 16.06
CA PHE A 69 -1.72 6.83 14.93
C PHE A 69 -1.95 5.79 13.83
N GLN A 70 -2.83 6.10 12.88
CA GLN A 70 -3.02 5.28 11.68
C GLN A 70 -3.27 6.13 10.44
N ASN A 71 -2.61 5.74 9.35
CA ASN A 71 -2.79 6.24 8.00
C ASN A 71 -3.82 5.38 7.27
N ASN A 72 -4.35 5.91 6.15
CA ASN A 72 -5.20 5.17 5.24
C ASN A 72 -4.67 5.32 3.81
N ILE A 73 -3.88 4.34 3.36
CA ILE A 73 -3.34 4.32 1.98
C ILE A 73 -4.19 3.50 1.01
N TRP A 74 -5.36 3.02 1.45
CA TRP A 74 -6.26 2.20 0.63
C TRP A 74 -7.13 3.01 -0.32
N THR A 75 -7.40 4.27 0.04
CA THR A 75 -8.35 5.14 -0.65
C THR A 75 -7.86 6.58 -0.69
N GLY A 76 -8.42 7.39 -1.59
CA GLY A 76 -8.16 8.82 -1.66
C GLY A 76 -6.74 9.22 -2.04
N TYR A 77 -6.33 10.41 -1.58
CA TYR A 77 -5.06 11.07 -1.94
C TYR A 77 -3.81 10.23 -1.61
N CYS A 78 -3.87 9.45 -0.53
CA CYS A 78 -2.74 8.66 -0.01
C CYS A 78 -2.53 7.31 -0.72
N ARG A 79 -3.33 7.00 -1.75
CA ARG A 79 -3.22 5.76 -2.53
C ARG A 79 -2.13 5.87 -3.62
N ARG A 80 -0.87 6.14 -3.22
CA ARG A 80 0.24 6.39 -4.17
C ARG A 80 1.54 5.64 -3.88
N PHE A 81 1.55 4.74 -2.89
CA PHE A 81 2.75 3.99 -2.52
C PHE A 81 2.93 2.77 -3.43
N SER A 82 4.09 2.68 -4.07
CA SER A 82 4.47 1.56 -4.93
C SER A 82 5.88 1.08 -4.60
N ASN A 83 6.15 -0.22 -4.77
CA ASN A 83 7.46 -0.81 -4.46
C ASN A 83 8.61 -0.10 -5.19
N ASN A 84 8.39 0.34 -6.43
CA ASN A 84 9.45 0.90 -7.28
C ASN A 84 9.86 2.32 -6.88
N THR A 85 8.99 3.02 -6.16
CA THR A 85 9.20 4.42 -5.74
C THR A 85 9.33 4.56 -4.23
N LEU A 86 9.18 3.46 -3.48
CA LEU A 86 9.03 3.53 -2.03
C LEU A 86 10.18 4.28 -1.37
N LEU A 87 11.43 4.08 -1.84
CA LEU A 87 12.63 4.72 -1.29
C LEU A 87 12.54 6.25 -1.20
N THR A 88 11.84 6.90 -2.14
CA THR A 88 11.77 8.37 -2.22
C THR A 88 10.47 8.96 -1.66
N GLN A 89 9.58 8.13 -1.11
CA GLN A 89 8.21 8.53 -0.73
C GLN A 89 8.03 8.88 0.76
N ALA A 90 9.13 9.08 1.51
CA ALA A 90 9.05 9.50 2.91
C ALA A 90 8.26 10.81 3.09
N GLN A 91 8.47 11.79 2.20
CA GLN A 91 7.76 13.08 2.25
C GLN A 91 6.27 12.93 1.93
N ASP A 92 5.92 12.06 0.96
CA ASP A 92 4.53 11.75 0.65
C ASP A 92 3.84 11.08 1.85
N ALA A 93 4.54 10.17 2.54
CA ALA A 93 4.04 9.54 3.76
C ALA A 93 3.74 10.57 4.87
N LEU A 94 4.63 11.56 5.06
CA LEU A 94 4.38 12.66 6.00
C LEU A 94 3.13 13.46 5.64
N SER A 95 2.90 13.74 4.35
CA SER A 95 1.67 14.42 3.89
C SER A 95 0.40 13.58 4.16
N CYS A 96 0.56 12.27 4.32
CA CYS A 96 -0.48 11.32 4.65
C CYS A 96 -0.64 11.06 6.15
N GLY A 97 0.10 11.79 7.00
CA GLY A 97 0.03 11.70 8.46
C GLY A 97 1.04 10.73 9.09
N ALA A 98 2.04 10.26 8.33
CA ALA A 98 3.17 9.55 8.92
C ALA A 98 3.93 10.46 9.89
N LYS A 99 4.69 9.87 10.80
CA LYS A 99 5.35 10.60 11.89
C LYS A 99 6.86 10.50 11.78
N LYS A 100 7.55 11.63 11.96
CA LYS A 100 9.01 11.63 12.12
C LYS A 100 9.37 10.97 13.46
N VAL A 101 10.39 10.12 13.45
CA VAL A 101 10.80 9.31 14.60
C VAL A 101 12.32 9.24 14.73
N ARG A 102 12.78 9.01 15.96
CA ARG A 102 14.13 8.61 16.32
C ARG A 102 14.15 7.14 16.68
N ILE A 103 15.08 6.40 16.09
CA ILE A 103 15.19 4.94 16.22
C ILE A 103 16.49 4.63 16.94
N TYR A 104 16.40 4.09 18.14
CA TYR A 104 17.52 3.65 18.95
C TYR A 104 17.67 2.13 18.81
N ILE A 105 18.91 1.67 18.62
CA ILE A 105 19.24 0.26 18.40
C ILE A 105 20.26 -0.18 19.45
N GLY A 106 19.86 -1.15 20.28
CA GLY A 106 20.58 -1.55 21.48
C GLY A 106 20.81 -0.37 22.43
N ASP A 107 21.99 -0.30 23.03
CA ASP A 107 22.38 0.75 23.97
C ASP A 107 22.99 1.99 23.30
N ARG A 108 22.87 2.11 21.96
CA ARG A 108 23.44 3.25 21.24
C ARG A 108 22.68 4.53 21.56
N GLN A 109 23.42 5.58 21.94
CA GLN A 109 22.83 6.89 22.22
C GLN A 109 22.47 7.67 20.96
N THR A 110 23.20 7.47 19.86
CA THR A 110 22.91 8.15 18.59
C THR A 110 21.77 7.41 17.86
N PRO A 111 20.61 8.05 17.66
CA PRO A 111 19.52 7.43 16.94
C PRO A 111 19.77 7.47 15.42
N LEU A 112 19.08 6.59 14.70
CA LEU A 112 18.73 6.85 13.31
C LEU A 112 17.49 7.74 13.28
N TYR A 113 17.37 8.58 12.26
CA TYR A 113 16.21 9.41 12.03
C TYR A 113 15.34 8.74 10.98
N GLY A 114 14.03 8.85 11.10
CA GLY A 114 13.12 8.17 10.20
C GLY A 114 11.73 8.75 10.12
N VAL A 115 10.95 8.16 9.24
CA VAL A 115 9.52 8.43 9.05
C VAL A 115 8.78 7.11 9.20
N LEU A 116 7.88 7.01 10.18
CA LEU A 116 7.05 5.84 10.44
C LEU A 116 5.65 6.07 9.91
N MET A 117 5.19 5.15 9.06
CA MET A 117 3.81 5.05 8.60
C MET A 117 3.20 3.77 9.17
N LEU A 118 2.05 3.88 9.85
CA LEU A 118 1.25 2.75 10.32
C LEU A 118 -0.10 2.80 9.61
N ASN A 119 -0.39 1.87 8.73
CA ASN A 119 -1.61 1.88 7.93
C ASN A 119 -2.72 1.04 8.56
N SER A 120 -3.97 1.49 8.47
CA SER A 120 -5.13 0.64 8.77
C SER A 120 -5.21 -0.55 7.79
N SER A 121 -6.06 -1.53 8.08
CA SER A 121 -6.40 -2.63 7.17
C SER A 121 -7.71 -2.35 6.42
N VAL A 122 -8.14 -3.30 5.58
CA VAL A 122 -9.45 -3.31 4.92
C VAL A 122 -10.19 -4.61 5.20
N GLY A 123 -11.53 -4.62 5.08
CA GLY A 123 -12.34 -5.81 5.39
C GLY A 123 -11.99 -7.05 4.55
N SER A 124 -11.46 -6.87 3.34
CA SER A 124 -10.96 -7.96 2.48
C SER A 124 -9.55 -8.46 2.80
N ALA A 125 -8.84 -7.79 3.73
CA ALA A 125 -7.48 -8.17 4.13
C ALA A 125 -7.48 -9.34 5.12
N TYR A 126 -6.41 -10.14 5.08
CA TYR A 126 -6.28 -11.33 5.93
C TYR A 126 -4.84 -11.62 6.31
N GLY A 127 -4.68 -12.57 7.25
CA GLY A 127 -3.39 -12.95 7.82
C GLY A 127 -3.01 -12.15 9.06
N ALA A 128 -1.86 -12.45 9.67
CA ALA A 128 -1.42 -11.81 10.91
C ALA A 128 -1.25 -10.29 10.75
N ALA A 129 -0.64 -9.86 9.64
CA ALA A 129 -0.38 -8.45 9.33
C ALA A 129 -1.67 -7.60 9.22
N SER A 130 -2.83 -8.22 8.95
CA SER A 130 -4.13 -7.50 8.94
C SER A 130 -4.66 -7.16 10.34
N ARG A 131 -4.06 -7.70 11.40
CA ARG A 131 -4.59 -7.62 12.78
C ARG A 131 -3.60 -7.07 13.79
N SER A 132 -2.30 -7.15 13.52
CA SER A 132 -1.25 -6.65 14.40
C SER A 132 -0.02 -6.27 13.58
N TYR A 133 0.67 -5.22 13.99
CA TYR A 133 1.97 -4.88 13.42
C TYR A 133 3.08 -5.69 14.07
N LEU A 134 4.07 -6.09 13.26
CA LEU A 134 5.37 -6.54 13.73
C LEU A 134 6.46 -5.68 13.08
N ILE A 135 6.98 -4.70 13.82
CA ILE A 135 8.02 -3.80 13.32
C ILE A 135 9.38 -4.45 13.61
N ARG A 136 10.07 -4.84 12.54
CA ARG A 136 11.42 -5.43 12.59
C ARG A 136 12.32 -4.76 11.56
N LEU A 137 13.58 -4.54 11.94
CA LEU A 137 14.60 -3.97 11.06
C LEU A 137 15.66 -5.03 10.80
N GLU A 138 16.11 -5.14 9.55
CA GLU A 138 17.13 -6.11 9.14
C GLU A 138 18.52 -5.50 9.30
N ASP A 139 19.48 -6.28 9.79
CA ASP A 139 20.82 -5.79 10.17
C ASP A 139 21.61 -5.19 9.00
N ASP A 140 21.40 -5.70 7.78
CA ASP A 140 21.97 -5.14 6.55
C ASP A 140 21.42 -3.74 6.27
N LYS A 141 20.10 -3.54 6.41
CA LYS A 141 19.46 -2.23 6.23
C LYS A 141 19.83 -1.24 7.33
N ILE A 142 19.98 -1.72 8.57
CA ILE A 142 20.49 -0.90 9.68
C ILE A 142 21.91 -0.41 9.37
N ARG A 143 22.82 -1.30 8.97
CA ARG A 143 24.20 -0.92 8.60
C ARG A 143 24.22 0.04 7.42
N HIS A 144 23.37 -0.19 6.42
CA HIS A 144 23.22 0.70 5.27
C HIS A 144 22.77 2.11 5.69
N ALA A 145 21.80 2.21 6.61
CA ALA A 145 21.35 3.48 7.15
C ALA A 145 22.43 4.20 7.98
N GLN A 146 23.19 3.44 8.77
CA GLN A 146 24.30 3.97 9.57
C GLN A 146 25.44 4.51 8.72
N ALA A 147 25.62 3.98 7.51
CA ALA A 147 26.59 4.47 6.54
C ALA A 147 26.18 5.78 5.83
N GLY A 148 25.03 6.36 6.18
CA GLY A 148 24.56 7.62 5.58
C GLY A 148 23.53 7.46 4.46
N ASN A 149 23.18 6.22 4.10
CA ASN A 149 22.19 6.00 3.06
C ASN A 149 20.77 5.97 3.65
N THR A 150 19.77 6.09 2.78
CA THR A 150 18.37 5.83 3.16
C THR A 150 18.09 4.34 3.06
N SER A 151 17.48 3.78 4.11
CA SER A 151 16.96 2.42 4.13
C SER A 151 15.45 2.44 4.35
N VAL A 152 14.76 1.40 3.86
CA VAL A 152 13.33 1.22 4.05
C VAL A 152 13.03 -0.20 4.51
N SER A 153 12.28 -0.31 5.60
CA SER A 153 11.69 -1.55 6.08
C SER A 153 10.17 -1.45 6.04
N TYR A 154 9.49 -2.54 5.75
CA TYR A 154 8.03 -2.57 5.66
C TYR A 154 7.49 -3.98 5.87
N GLU A 155 6.18 -4.06 6.08
CA GLU A 155 5.42 -5.30 6.05
C GLU A 155 4.24 -5.15 5.08
N LEU A 156 3.93 -6.25 4.39
CA LEU A 156 2.81 -6.32 3.46
C LEU A 156 1.66 -7.13 4.08
N VAL A 157 0.44 -6.68 3.85
CA VAL A 157 -0.79 -7.46 4.05
C VAL A 157 -1.34 -7.90 2.72
N LYS A 158 -1.90 -9.12 2.71
CA LYS A 158 -2.65 -9.67 1.58
C LYS A 158 -4.12 -9.31 1.71
N TYR A 159 -4.76 -9.00 0.60
CA TYR A 159 -6.20 -8.79 0.52
C TYR A 159 -6.77 -9.38 -0.77
N LYS A 160 -8.04 -9.76 -0.71
CA LYS A 160 -8.75 -10.29 -1.88
C LYS A 160 -9.41 -9.16 -2.64
N ARG A 161 -9.00 -8.96 -3.90
CA ARG A 161 -9.75 -8.13 -4.84
C ARG A 161 -10.83 -8.96 -5.48
N THR A 162 -12.07 -8.50 -5.41
CA THR A 162 -13.22 -9.18 -6.00
C THR A 162 -13.95 -8.26 -6.96
N GLY A 163 -14.58 -8.84 -7.95
CA GLY A 163 -15.44 -8.10 -8.85
C GLY A 163 -16.33 -9.05 -9.63
N TYR A 164 -17.29 -8.47 -10.34
CA TYR A 164 -18.13 -9.21 -11.27
C TYR A 164 -18.24 -8.45 -12.58
N TRP A 165 -18.39 -9.21 -13.64
CA TRP A 165 -18.79 -8.74 -14.95
C TRP A 165 -20.31 -8.87 -15.07
N ASP A 166 -20.94 -7.95 -15.79
CA ASP A 166 -22.37 -7.99 -16.11
C ASP A 166 -22.81 -9.28 -16.84
N ASP A 167 -21.89 -9.98 -17.51
CA ASP A 167 -22.09 -11.32 -18.08
C ASP A 167 -22.10 -12.47 -17.06
N GLY A 168 -22.01 -12.16 -15.75
CA GLY A 168 -22.07 -13.11 -14.66
C GLY A 168 -20.72 -13.71 -14.25
N ARG A 169 -19.62 -13.43 -14.96
CA ARG A 169 -18.28 -13.87 -14.56
C ARG A 169 -17.86 -13.18 -13.26
N ARG A 170 -17.34 -13.95 -12.30
CA ARG A 170 -16.76 -13.43 -11.06
C ARG A 170 -15.24 -13.48 -11.14
N THR A 171 -14.58 -12.41 -10.71
CA THR A 171 -13.13 -12.33 -10.60
C THR A 171 -12.73 -12.28 -9.13
N SER A 172 -11.70 -13.05 -8.77
CA SER A 172 -11.06 -12.95 -7.46
C SER A 172 -9.55 -13.07 -7.65
N SER A 173 -8.79 -12.10 -7.15
CA SER A 173 -7.33 -12.12 -7.18
C SER A 173 -6.74 -11.69 -5.84
N GLU A 174 -5.57 -12.23 -5.49
CA GLU A 174 -4.80 -11.75 -4.35
C GLU A 174 -4.02 -10.49 -4.75
N ALA A 175 -3.97 -9.52 -3.86
CA ALA A 175 -3.11 -8.36 -3.98
C ALA A 175 -2.46 -8.05 -2.62
N THR A 176 -1.42 -7.22 -2.64
CA THR A 176 -0.71 -6.81 -1.42
C THR A 176 -0.72 -5.29 -1.27
N GLN A 177 -0.61 -4.84 -0.02
CA GLN A 177 -0.43 -3.43 0.34
C GLN A 177 0.35 -3.32 1.65
N TYR A 178 0.96 -2.17 1.95
CA TYR A 178 1.72 -1.99 3.18
C TYR A 178 0.82 -1.90 4.42
N THR A 179 1.23 -2.58 5.51
CA THR A 179 0.67 -2.38 6.86
C THR A 179 1.45 -1.36 7.63
N TRP A 180 2.77 -1.34 7.45
CA TRP A 180 3.63 -0.28 7.94
C TRP A 180 4.83 -0.12 7.02
N VAL A 181 5.39 1.08 7.03
CA VAL A 181 6.64 1.41 6.34
C VAL A 181 7.46 2.32 7.27
N LEU A 182 8.75 2.04 7.37
CA LEU A 182 9.72 2.86 8.08
C LEU A 182 10.86 3.21 7.12
N TRP A 183 10.98 4.50 6.82
CA TRP A 183 12.16 5.09 6.18
C TRP A 183 13.13 5.53 7.27
N TYR A 184 14.43 5.30 7.09
CA TYR A 184 15.42 5.68 8.09
C TYR A 184 16.82 5.87 7.52
N SER A 185 17.58 6.78 8.13
CA SER A 185 18.96 7.12 7.80
C SER A 185 19.69 7.68 9.04
N SER A 186 21.02 7.84 8.96
CA SER A 186 21.79 8.56 9.99
C SER A 186 21.57 10.07 9.96
N TYR A 187 20.92 10.61 8.93
CA TYR A 187 20.58 12.02 8.79
C TYR A 187 19.08 12.29 9.00
N PRO A 188 18.71 13.42 9.62
CA PRO A 188 17.32 13.85 9.73
C PRO A 188 16.61 13.98 8.38
N PHE A 189 15.34 13.59 8.34
CA PHE A 189 14.39 13.86 7.24
C PHE A 189 13.70 15.22 7.44
#